data_AF-A0A9P0MSK1-F1
#
_entry.id   AF-A0A9P0MSK1-F1
#
_cell.length_a   1.000
_cell.length_b   1.000
_cell.length_c   1.000
_cell.angle_alpha   90.00
_cell.angle_beta   90.00
_cell.angle_gamma   90.00
#
_symmetry.space_group_name_H-M   'P 1'
#
loop_
_entity.id
_entity.type
_entity.pdbx_description
1 polymer ?
#
loop_
_entity_poly.entity_id
_entity_poly.type
_entity_poly.pdbx_seq_one_letter_code
_entity_poly.pdbx_strand_id
1 'polypeptide(L)'
;MALTRAYLLITNRFARKYMFLMYLNVLMALILVLLCYGIVSSCEQVRDKAKKFDAALYRLLVYKSPPKLTQSMTTLKLFFHFSGKPEVVFTLSGFLKLDWNLLYSMMAAGCAYLIVIIQLNNFI
;
A
#
# COMPACT_ATOMS: atom_id res chain seq x y z
N MET A 1 14.60 -24.96 49.72
CA MET A 1 14.43 -25.60 48.39
C MET A 1 13.05 -25.39 47.75
N ALA A 2 11.97 -25.19 48.52
CA ALA A 2 10.63 -24.90 47.97
C ALA A 2 10.49 -23.47 47.38
N LEU A 3 11.09 -22.46 48.03
CA LEU A 3 11.04 -21.05 47.58
C LEU A 3 11.73 -20.83 46.21
N THR A 4 12.84 -21.51 45.94
CA THR A 4 13.54 -21.43 44.65
C THR A 4 12.73 -22.05 43.51
N ARG A 5 11.99 -23.14 43.77
CA ARG A 5 11.07 -23.75 42.79
C ARG A 5 9.86 -22.85 42.52
N ALA A 6 9.31 -22.19 43.53
CA ALA A 6 8.22 -21.24 43.37
C ALA A 6 8.65 -20.01 42.54
N TYR A 7 9.84 -19.46 42.80
CA TYR A 7 10.40 -18.34 42.03
C TYR A 7 10.61 -18.70 40.55
N LEU A 8 11.17 -19.89 40.28
CA LEU A 8 11.35 -20.41 38.91
C LEU A 8 10.02 -20.61 38.16
N LEU A 9 8.97 -21.05 38.84
CA LEU A 9 7.66 -21.20 38.21
C LEU A 9 7.01 -19.85 37.88
N ILE A 10 7.22 -18.83 38.71
CA ILE A 10 6.70 -17.47 38.48
C ILE A 10 7.44 -16.81 37.31
N THR A 11 8.77 -16.86 37.28
CA THR A 11 9.57 -16.28 36.18
C THR A 11 9.31 -16.97 34.85
N ASN A 12 9.14 -18.30 34.84
CA ASN A 12 8.84 -19.06 33.62
C ASN A 12 7.42 -18.80 33.09
N ARG A 13 6.42 -18.61 33.99
CA ARG A 13 5.07 -18.18 33.57
C ARG A 13 5.06 -16.75 33.04
N PHE A 14 5.87 -15.86 33.60
CA PHE A 14 6.02 -14.50 33.11
C PHE A 14 6.66 -14.52 31.71
N ALA A 15 7.83 -15.13 31.56
CA ALA A 15 8.55 -15.24 30.28
C ALA A 15 7.68 -15.85 29.16
N ARG A 16 6.89 -16.88 29.47
CA ARG A 16 5.98 -17.51 28.49
C ARG A 16 4.90 -16.55 27.98
N LYS A 17 4.35 -15.68 28.84
CA LYS A 17 3.38 -14.65 28.42
C LYS A 17 4.02 -13.63 27.49
N TYR A 18 5.22 -13.12 27.81
CA TYR A 18 5.91 -12.15 26.95
C TYR A 18 6.31 -12.73 25.60
N MET A 19 6.84 -13.96 25.58
CA MET A 19 7.17 -14.67 24.35
C MET A 19 5.94 -14.85 23.45
N PHE A 20 4.79 -15.20 24.04
CA PHE A 20 3.53 -15.34 23.30
C PHE A 20 3.02 -14.00 22.74
N LEU A 21 3.06 -12.93 23.55
CA LEU A 21 2.67 -11.59 23.10
C LEU A 21 3.58 -11.06 21.99
N MET A 22 4.89 -11.30 22.08
CA MET A 22 5.85 -10.93 21.04
C MET A 22 5.56 -11.67 19.73
N TYR A 23 5.29 -12.97 19.81
CA TYR A 23 4.93 -13.77 18.63
C TYR A 23 3.64 -13.27 17.95
N LEU A 24 2.60 -12.98 18.74
CA LEU A 24 1.35 -12.42 18.21
C LEU A 24 1.56 -11.06 17.52
N ASN A 25 2.39 -10.18 18.09
CA ASN A 25 2.68 -8.88 17.48
C ASN A 25 3.44 -9.02 16.16
N VAL A 26 4.43 -9.92 16.07
CA VAL A 26 5.16 -10.18 14.83
C VAL A 26 4.22 -10.74 13.76
N LEU A 27 3.35 -11.68 14.13
CA LEU A 27 2.37 -12.25 13.22
C LEU A 27 1.41 -11.18 12.68
N MET A 28 0.88 -10.30 13.55
CA MET A 28 0.01 -9.21 13.16
C MET A 28 0.71 -8.21 12.23
N ALA A 29 1.97 -7.86 12.51
CA ALA A 29 2.75 -7.00 11.64
C ALA A 29 2.94 -7.61 10.24
N LEU A 30 3.19 -8.91 10.16
CA LEU A 30 3.36 -9.63 8.90
C LEU A 30 2.06 -9.66 8.08
N ILE A 31 0.91 -9.87 8.74
CA ILE A 31 -0.41 -9.80 8.09
C ILE A 31 -0.69 -8.40 7.52
N LEU A 32 -0.36 -7.34 8.27
CA LEU A 32 -0.52 -5.96 7.81
C LEU A 32 0.29 -5.67 6.54
N VAL A 33 1.54 -6.10 6.48
CA VAL A 33 2.40 -5.93 5.30
C VAL A 33 1.81 -6.63 4.07
N LEU A 34 1.29 -7.86 4.24
CA LEU A 34 0.66 -8.61 3.16
C LEU A 34 -0.62 -7.94 2.64
N LEU A 35 -1.44 -7.38 3.54
CA LEU A 35 -2.64 -6.63 3.17
C LEU A 35 -2.28 -5.38 2.37
N CYS A 36 -1.29 -4.60 2.82
CA CYS A 36 -0.83 -3.42 2.09
C CYS A 36 -0.31 -3.78 0.69
N TYR A 37 0.45 -4.87 0.57
CA TYR A 37 0.92 -5.38 -0.72
C TYR A 37 -0.26 -5.74 -1.65
N GLY A 38 -1.28 -6.42 -1.12
CA GLY A 38 -2.47 -6.78 -1.89
C GLY A 38 -3.25 -5.58 -2.41
N ILE A 39 -3.40 -4.54 -1.59
CA ILE A 39 -4.09 -3.29 -1.97
C ILE A 39 -3.31 -2.58 -3.09
N VAL A 40 -1.99 -2.40 -2.93
CA VAL A 40 -1.15 -1.75 -3.94
C VAL A 40 -1.18 -2.52 -5.26
N SER A 41 -1.05 -3.85 -5.23
CA SER A 41 -1.14 -4.69 -6.43
C SER A 41 -2.49 -4.57 -7.13
N SER A 42 -3.59 -4.49 -6.38
CA SER A 42 -4.93 -4.32 -6.94
C SER A 42 -5.09 -2.94 -7.59
N CYS A 43 -4.59 -1.89 -6.93
CA CYS A 43 -4.59 -0.53 -7.47
C CYS A 43 -3.77 -0.40 -8.75
N GLU A 44 -2.59 -1.03 -8.82
CA GLU A 44 -1.77 -1.08 -10.03
C GLU A 44 -2.49 -1.77 -11.19
N GLN A 45 -3.13 -2.92 -10.94
CA GLN A 45 -3.88 -3.62 -11.97
C GLN A 45 -5.03 -2.77 -12.53
N VAL A 46 -5.74 -2.04 -11.67
CA VAL A 46 -6.81 -1.13 -12.12
C VAL A 46 -6.22 0.05 -12.89
N ARG A 47 -5.09 0.60 -12.44
CA ARG A 47 -4.37 1.67 -13.14
C ARG A 47 -3.96 1.24 -14.55
N ASP A 48 -3.40 0.05 -14.69
CA ASP A 48 -2.98 -0.50 -15.98
C ASP A 48 -4.17 -0.76 -16.91
N LYS A 49 -5.28 -1.26 -16.36
CA LYS A 49 -6.51 -1.50 -17.14
C LYS A 49 -7.15 -0.19 -17.60
N ALA A 50 -7.12 0.85 -16.75
CA ALA A 50 -7.57 2.19 -17.11
C ALA A 50 -6.69 2.80 -18.21
N LYS A 51 -5.35 2.69 -18.12
CA LYS A 51 -4.43 3.15 -19.17
C LYS A 51 -4.68 2.46 -20.51
N LYS A 52 -4.92 1.14 -20.50
CA LYS A 52 -5.26 0.37 -21.71
C LYS A 52 -6.62 0.77 -22.31
N PHE A 53 -7.61 1.03 -21.47
CA PHE A 53 -8.93 1.50 -21.90
C PHE A 53 -8.84 2.89 -22.56
N ASP A 54 -8.12 3.83 -21.95
CA ASP A 54 -7.95 5.19 -22.47
C ASP A 54 -7.23 5.18 -23.83
N ALA A 55 -6.18 4.35 -23.97
CA ALA A 55 -5.48 4.15 -25.23
C ALA A 55 -6.36 3.51 -26.34
N ALA A 56 -7.23 2.56 -25.98
CA ALA A 56 -8.16 1.94 -26.92
C ALA A 56 -9.25 2.92 -27.38
N LEU A 57 -9.76 3.75 -26.45
CA LEU A 57 -10.75 4.79 -26.72
C LEU A 57 -10.18 5.86 -27.66
N TYR A 58 -8.93 6.29 -27.44
CA TYR A 58 -8.21 7.20 -28.33
C TYR A 58 -8.15 6.68 -29.76
N ARG A 59 -7.74 5.42 -29.94
CA ARG A 59 -7.65 4.79 -31.27
C ARG A 59 -9.01 4.73 -31.97
N LEU A 60 -10.09 4.44 -31.23
CA LEU A 60 -11.45 4.38 -31.79
C LEU A 60 -11.95 5.76 -32.24
N LEU A 61 -11.69 6.82 -31.46
CA LEU A 61 -12.09 8.18 -31.80
C LEU A 61 -11.36 8.72 -33.04
N VAL A 62 -10.06 8.45 -33.15
CA VAL A 62 -9.23 8.89 -34.29
C VAL A 62 -9.54 8.08 -35.56
N TYR A 63 -9.72 6.77 -35.45
CA TYR A 63 -9.82 5.89 -36.63
C TYR A 63 -11.24 5.77 -37.21
N LYS A 64 -12.29 6.05 -36.43
CA LYS A 64 -13.69 5.76 -36.81
C LYS A 64 -14.56 6.99 -37.13
N SER A 65 -13.99 8.21 -37.22
CA SER A 65 -14.78 9.42 -37.52
C SER A 65 -14.80 9.77 -39.02
N PRO A 66 -15.93 9.56 -39.75
CA PRO A 66 -16.15 10.18 -41.05
C PRO A 66 -16.42 11.70 -40.91
N PRO A 67 -16.20 12.51 -41.97
CA PRO A 67 -16.16 13.98 -41.94
C PRO A 67 -17.48 14.70 -41.59
N LYS A 68 -18.56 13.99 -41.22
CA LYS A 68 -19.86 14.59 -40.83
C LYS A 68 -19.99 14.89 -39.33
N LEU A 69 -18.92 14.69 -38.57
CA LEU A 69 -18.87 14.92 -37.14
C LEU A 69 -18.42 16.36 -36.83
N THR A 70 -18.99 17.38 -37.47
CA THR A 70 -18.80 18.79 -37.11
C THR A 70 -19.33 19.12 -35.70
N GLN A 71 -20.13 18.22 -35.11
CA GLN A 71 -20.52 18.23 -33.69
C GLN A 71 -19.47 17.58 -32.75
N SER A 72 -18.40 17.01 -33.31
CA SER A 72 -17.32 16.28 -32.62
C SER A 72 -16.29 17.17 -31.96
N MET A 73 -16.24 18.47 -32.23
CA MET A 73 -15.41 19.36 -31.41
C MET A 73 -15.81 19.29 -29.93
N THR A 74 -17.09 19.03 -29.64
CA THR A 74 -17.60 18.80 -28.28
C THR A 74 -17.14 17.46 -27.72
N THR A 75 -17.14 16.39 -28.51
CA THR A 75 -16.68 15.05 -28.10
C THR A 75 -15.17 15.00 -27.96
N LEU A 76 -14.42 15.70 -28.83
CA LEU A 76 -12.98 15.88 -28.76
C LEU A 76 -12.60 16.77 -27.59
N LYS A 77 -13.37 17.83 -27.27
CA LYS A 77 -13.22 18.61 -26.03
C LYS A 77 -13.54 17.80 -24.79
N LEU A 78 -14.62 17.00 -24.78
CA LEU A 78 -14.94 16.09 -23.68
C LEU A 78 -13.81 15.06 -23.51
N PHE A 79 -13.33 14.49 -24.61
CA PHE A 79 -12.23 13.54 -24.62
C PHE A 79 -10.92 14.20 -24.16
N PHE A 80 -10.60 15.42 -24.59
CA PHE A 80 -9.44 16.15 -24.06
C PHE A 80 -9.63 16.55 -22.60
N HIS A 81 -10.87 16.75 -22.15
CA HIS A 81 -11.21 17.00 -20.74
C HIS A 81 -11.06 15.72 -19.89
N PHE A 82 -11.36 14.55 -20.45
CA PHE A 82 -11.21 13.24 -19.81
C PHE A 82 -9.77 12.68 -19.92
N SER A 83 -9.15 12.64 -21.10
CA SER A 83 -7.74 12.23 -21.31
C SER A 83 -6.73 13.27 -20.82
N GLY A 84 -7.12 14.54 -20.68
CA GLY A 84 -6.24 15.58 -20.11
C GLY A 84 -6.15 15.55 -18.59
N LYS A 85 -6.95 14.73 -17.90
CA LYS A 85 -7.02 14.68 -16.43
C LYS A 85 -7.50 13.31 -15.91
N PRO A 86 -6.71 12.58 -15.11
CA PRO A 86 -5.26 12.44 -15.07
C PRO A 86 -4.88 10.95 -15.13
N GLU A 87 -3.59 10.61 -15.00
CA GLU A 87 -3.20 9.27 -14.54
C GLU A 87 -4.10 8.88 -13.35
N VAL A 88 -4.73 7.70 -13.40
CA VAL A 88 -5.54 7.19 -12.28
C VAL A 88 -4.58 6.90 -11.14
N VAL A 89 -4.27 7.94 -10.38
CA VAL A 89 -3.43 7.90 -9.21
C VAL A 89 -4.37 7.68 -8.04
N PHE A 90 -4.38 6.46 -7.51
CA PHE A 90 -5.10 6.17 -6.29
C PHE A 90 -4.47 6.99 -5.18
N THR A 91 -5.17 8.00 -4.64
CA THR A 91 -4.66 8.79 -3.52
C THR A 91 -5.34 8.36 -2.23
N LEU A 92 -4.57 8.03 -1.20
CA LEU A 92 -5.09 7.94 0.16
C LEU A 92 -5.37 9.35 0.67
N SER A 93 -6.63 9.62 1.02
CA SER A 93 -7.08 10.88 1.63
C SER A 93 -6.77 12.16 0.83
N GLY A 94 -6.44 12.05 -0.46
CA GLY A 94 -6.09 13.16 -1.36
C GLY A 94 -4.64 13.67 -1.27
N PHE A 95 -3.79 13.09 -0.41
CA PHE A 95 -2.42 13.57 -0.18
C PHE A 95 -1.33 12.58 -0.63
N LEU A 96 -1.54 11.28 -0.41
CA LEU A 96 -0.51 10.27 -0.67
C LEU A 96 -0.90 9.45 -1.89
N LYS A 97 -0.05 9.45 -2.92
CA LYS A 97 -0.20 8.56 -4.08
C LYS A 97 0.12 7.13 -3.66
N LEU A 98 -0.85 6.23 -3.82
CA LEU A 98 -0.76 4.81 -3.49
C LEU A 98 0.00 4.09 -4.61
N ASP A 99 1.31 4.25 -4.59
CA ASP A 99 2.26 3.63 -5.51
C ASP A 99 3.23 2.73 -4.73
N TRP A 100 3.96 1.85 -5.43
CA TRP A 100 5.02 1.03 -4.84
C TRP A 100 6.04 1.84 -4.03
N ASN A 101 6.35 3.06 -4.45
CA ASN A 101 7.25 3.96 -3.71
C ASN A 101 6.74 4.30 -2.31
N LEU A 102 5.42 4.44 -2.14
CA LEU A 102 4.83 4.69 -0.82
C LEU A 102 4.98 3.46 0.08
N LEU A 103 4.71 2.27 -0.46
CA LEU A 103 4.86 1.02 0.29
C LEU A 103 6.31 0.83 0.76
N TYR A 104 7.27 1.00 -0.15
CA TYR A 104 8.70 0.93 0.20
C TYR A 104 9.08 1.96 1.27
N SER A 105 8.55 3.19 1.19
CA SER A 105 8.82 4.24 2.18
C SER A 105 8.26 3.87 3.57
N MET A 106 7.05 3.29 3.62
CA MET A 106 6.45 2.82 4.88
C MET A 106 7.25 1.67 5.49
N MET A 107 7.72 0.72 4.68
CA MET A 107 8.57 -0.38 5.14
C MET A 107 9.93 0.13 5.64
N ALA A 108 10.56 1.04 4.90
CA ALA A 108 11.84 1.63 5.30
C ALA A 108 11.73 2.43 6.61
N ALA A 109 10.68 3.23 6.77
CA ALA A 109 10.41 3.94 8.00
C ALA A 109 10.19 2.98 9.18
N GLY A 110 9.41 1.91 8.98
CA GLY A 110 9.21 0.86 9.98
C GLY A 110 10.53 0.21 10.41
N CYS A 111 11.39 -0.15 9.46
CA CYS A 111 12.73 -0.68 9.75
C CYS A 111 13.59 0.31 10.52
N ALA A 112 13.58 1.60 10.14
CA ALA A 112 14.34 2.63 10.85
C ALA A 112 13.88 2.78 12.30
N TYR A 113 12.57 2.77 12.57
CA TYR A 113 12.05 2.78 13.94
C TYR A 113 12.50 1.57 14.75
N LEU A 114 12.47 0.37 14.17
CA LEU A 114 12.96 -0.84 14.83
C LEU A 114 14.44 -0.72 15.19
N ILE A 115 15.27 -0.23 14.27
CA ILE A 115 16.71 -0.02 14.52
C ILE A 115 16.90 0.96 15.68
N VAL A 116 16.20 2.09 15.68
CA VAL A 116 16.28 3.10 16.75
C VAL A 116 15.88 2.50 18.11
N ILE A 117 14.79 1.73 18.16
CA ILE A 117 14.33 1.11 19.41
C ILE A 117 15.37 0.10 19.94
N ILE A 118 15.93 -0.73 19.06
CA ILE A 118 16.96 -1.71 19.45
C ILE A 118 18.22 -1.00 19.96
N GLN A 119 18.65 0.07 19.28
CA GLN A 119 19.81 0.85 19.71
C GLN A 119 19.58 1.52 21.07
N LEU A 120 18.41 2.12 21.29
CA LEU A 120 18.06 2.73 22.58
C LEU A 120 18.00 1.72 23.72
N ASN A 121 17.45 0.53 23.47
CA ASN A 121 17.37 -0.53 24.48
C ASN A 121 18.74 -1.15 24.81
N ASN A 122 19.71 -1.09 23.89
CA ASN A 122 21.08 -1.53 24.15
C ASN A 122 21.95 -0.44 24.80
N PHE A 123 21.50 0.81 24.81
CA PHE A 123 22.24 1.97 25.34
C PHE A 123 21.81 2.36 26.77
N ILE A 124 20.70 1.80 27.27
CA ILE A 124 20.21 1.90 28.66
C ILE A 124 20.61 0.62 29.42
#